data_AF-A0A349HIU5-F1
#
_entry.id   AF-A0A349HIU5-F1
#
_cell.length_a   1.000
_cell.length_b   1.000
_cell.length_c   1.000
_cell.angle_alpha   90.00
_cell.angle_beta   90.00
_cell.angle_gamma   90.00
#
_symmetry.space_group_name_H-M   'P 1'
#
loop_
_entity.id
_entity.type
_entity.pdbx_description
1 polymer ?
#
loop_
_entity_poly.entity_id
_entity_poly.type
_entity_poly.pdbx_seq_one_letter_code
_entity_poly.pdbx_strand_id
1 'polypeptide(L)'
;MSDKSTVMSFIKFNLIIFAIEAVFFYFYIKKIKCPECGNIFKAITYKEMGISGLVLIFAWIGYDLYYDKPVEIWGYSLLILCDVSLFLHKDKFYCRHCMKGVPFSEGDIVR
;
A
#
# COMPACT_ATOMS: atom_id res chain seq x y z
N MET A 1 -1.98 32.99 -7.80
CA MET A 1 -0.77 32.89 -6.94
C MET A 1 -0.90 31.60 -6.15
N SER A 2 -0.07 30.59 -6.43
CA SER A 2 -0.05 29.36 -5.63
C SER A 2 0.52 29.71 -4.26
N ASP A 3 -0.33 29.70 -3.24
CA ASP A 3 0.05 30.10 -1.90
C ASP A 3 1.10 29.12 -1.36
N LYS A 4 2.27 29.64 -0.94
CA LYS A 4 3.38 28.82 -0.42
C LYS A 4 2.95 28.01 0.81
N SER A 5 1.91 28.47 1.53
CA SER A 5 1.28 27.74 2.64
C SER A 5 0.75 26.36 2.22
N THR A 6 0.19 26.27 1.02
CA THR A 6 -0.48 25.08 0.49
C THR A 6 0.52 24.04 -0.01
N VAL A 7 1.66 24.49 -0.57
CA VAL A 7 2.75 23.59 -0.99
C VAL A 7 3.42 22.94 0.23
N MET A 8 3.59 23.70 1.32
CA MET A 8 4.17 23.19 2.55
C MET A 8 3.22 22.23 3.30
N SER A 9 1.90 22.41 3.21
CA SER A 9 0.93 21.47 3.78
C SER A 9 0.87 20.16 3.01
N PHE A 10 0.98 20.20 1.67
CA PHE A 10 1.04 19.02 0.80
C PHE A 10 2.24 18.11 1.12
N ILE A 11 3.45 18.70 1.21
CA ILE A 11 4.67 17.93 1.51
C ILE A 11 4.57 17.28 2.90
N LYS A 12 4.10 18.02 3.91
CA LYS A 12 3.92 17.49 5.27
C LYS A 12 2.92 16.34 5.30
N PHE A 13 1.81 16.47 4.59
CA PHE A 13 0.80 15.43 4.49
C PHE A 13 1.36 14.15 3.84
N ASN A 14 2.09 14.27 2.73
CA ASN A 14 2.74 13.12 2.09
C ASN A 14 3.78 12.45 2.99
N LEU A 15 4.58 13.23 3.75
CA LEU A 15 5.53 12.69 4.72
C LEU A 15 4.81 11.88 5.83
N ILE A 16 3.68 12.37 6.32
CA ILE A 16 2.86 11.65 7.30
C ILE A 16 2.31 10.36 6.68
N ILE A 17 1.83 10.41 5.44
CA ILE A 17 1.37 9.22 4.70
C ILE A 17 2.48 8.18 4.57
N PHE A 18 3.68 8.57 4.11
CA PHE A 18 4.81 7.64 3.98
C PHE A 18 5.24 7.05 5.33
N ALA A 19 5.17 7.84 6.40
CA ALA A 19 5.43 7.33 7.75
C ALA A 19 4.39 6.29 8.17
N ILE A 20 3.11 6.52 7.90
CA ILE A 20 2.03 5.56 8.17
C ILE A 20 2.23 4.27 7.36
N GLU A 21 2.53 4.37 6.06
CA GLU A 21 2.83 3.19 5.23
C GLU A 21 4.05 2.42 5.74
N ALA A 22 5.13 3.12 6.11
CA ALA A 22 6.32 2.47 6.63
C ALA A 22 6.03 1.70 7.92
N VAL A 23 5.24 2.28 8.83
CA VAL A 23 4.78 1.62 10.05
C VAL A 23 3.88 0.43 9.71
N PHE A 24 2.95 0.59 8.77
CA PHE A 24 2.09 -0.50 8.30
C PHE A 24 2.94 -1.66 7.77
N PHE A 25 3.85 -1.42 6.83
CA PHE A 25 4.72 -2.46 6.30
C PHE A 25 5.62 -3.08 7.36
N TYR A 26 6.09 -2.33 8.36
CA TYR A 26 6.85 -2.90 9.47
C TYR A 26 6.09 -3.99 10.23
N PHE A 27 4.79 -3.79 10.50
CA PHE A 27 3.95 -4.76 11.22
C PHE A 27 3.45 -5.92 10.34
N TYR A 28 3.21 -5.67 9.05
CA TYR A 28 2.62 -6.67 8.15
C TYR A 28 3.64 -7.44 7.31
N ILE A 29 4.90 -7.00 7.24
CA ILE A 29 5.97 -7.77 6.59
C ILE A 29 6.16 -9.10 7.31
N LYS A 30 5.98 -10.19 6.56
CA LYS A 30 6.18 -11.56 7.01
C LYS A 30 7.34 -12.18 6.24
N LYS A 31 8.08 -13.09 6.89
CA LYS A 31 8.99 -13.98 6.16
C LYS A 31 8.14 -15.11 5.56
N ILE A 32 8.10 -15.19 4.25
CA ILE A 32 7.32 -16.19 3.52
C ILE A 32 8.29 -17.07 2.72
N LYS A 33 8.12 -18.39 2.85
CA LYS A 33 8.78 -19.36 1.99
C LYS A 33 7.92 -19.56 0.73
N CYS A 34 8.48 -19.29 -0.45
CA CYS A 34 7.73 -19.49 -1.69
C CYS A 34 7.50 -20.99 -1.95
N PRO A 35 6.25 -21.45 -2.14
CA PRO A 35 5.97 -22.85 -2.40
C PRO A 35 6.48 -23.33 -3.77
N GLU A 36 6.67 -22.42 -4.73
CA GLU A 36 7.15 -22.79 -6.06
C GLU A 36 8.68 -22.89 -6.15
N CYS A 37 9.41 -21.94 -5.57
CA CYS A 37 10.88 -21.89 -5.70
C CYS A 37 11.63 -22.17 -4.39
N GLY A 38 10.93 -22.39 -3.27
CA GLY A 38 11.53 -22.70 -1.97
C GLY A 38 12.26 -21.54 -1.28
N ASN A 39 12.46 -20.41 -1.97
CA ASN A 39 13.18 -19.25 -1.43
C ASN A 39 12.38 -18.55 -0.34
N ILE A 40 13.09 -18.11 0.70
CA ILE A 40 12.52 -17.34 1.82
C ILE A 40 12.82 -15.85 1.59
N PHE A 41 11.80 -15.02 1.69
CA PHE A 41 11.97 -13.56 1.64
C PHE A 41 10.89 -12.84 2.45
N LYS A 42 11.16 -11.58 2.76
CA LYS A 42 10.20 -10.69 3.42
C LYS A 42 9.23 -10.15 2.39
N ALA A 43 7.94 -10.36 2.61
CA ALA A 43 6.89 -9.85 1.73
C ALA A 43 5.63 -9.51 2.54
N ILE A 44 4.82 -8.64 1.94
CA ILE A 44 3.41 -8.44 2.30
C ILE A 44 2.54 -9.17 1.29
N THR A 45 1.35 -9.54 1.72
CA THR A 45 0.34 -10.13 0.84
C THR A 45 -0.33 -9.04 0.00
N TYR A 46 -0.89 -9.42 -1.14
CA TYR A 46 -1.69 -8.53 -1.98
C TYR A 46 -2.92 -7.99 -1.25
N LYS A 47 -3.50 -8.77 -0.34
CA LYS A 47 -4.57 -8.33 0.53
C LYS A 47 -4.12 -7.22 1.48
N GLU A 48 -2.98 -7.38 2.14
CA GLU A 48 -2.41 -6.36 3.03
C GLU A 48 -2.00 -5.10 2.26
N MET A 49 -1.44 -5.27 1.06
CA MET A 49 -1.12 -4.15 0.16
C MET A 49 -2.39 -3.39 -0.25
N GLY A 50 -3.47 -4.09 -0.56
CA GLY A 50 -4.76 -3.46 -0.86
C GLY A 50 -5.42 -2.79 0.33
N ILE A 51 -5.26 -3.33 1.55
CA ILE A 51 -5.68 -2.64 2.79
C ILE A 51 -4.89 -1.34 2.97
N SER A 52 -3.57 -1.36 2.74
CA SER A 52 -2.74 -0.14 2.76
C SER A 52 -3.29 0.90 1.79
N GLY A 53 -3.54 0.50 0.53
CA GLY A 53 -4.13 1.38 -0.48
C GLY A 53 -5.48 1.97 -0.07
N LEU A 54 -6.40 1.15 0.49
CA LEU A 54 -7.69 1.65 0.99
C LEU A 54 -7.51 2.73 2.08
N VAL A 55 -6.62 2.50 3.04
CA VAL A 55 -6.33 3.48 4.10
C VAL A 55 -5.81 4.79 3.52
N LEU A 56 -4.96 4.73 2.50
CA LEU A 56 -4.45 5.92 1.82
C LEU A 56 -5.55 6.70 1.09
N ILE A 57 -6.46 6.01 0.40
CA ILE A 57 -7.62 6.67 -0.22
C ILE A 57 -8.43 7.42 0.83
N PHE A 58 -8.74 6.78 1.97
CA PHE A 58 -9.50 7.45 3.03
C PHE A 58 -8.75 8.64 3.63
N ALA A 59 -7.42 8.54 3.79
CA ALA A 59 -6.60 9.65 4.27
C ALA A 59 -6.63 10.84 3.29
N TRP A 60 -6.52 10.57 1.98
CA TRP A 60 -6.62 11.58 0.93
C TRP A 60 -8.00 12.23 0.86
N ILE A 61 -9.08 11.44 0.93
CA ILE A 61 -10.45 11.97 1.02
C ILE A 61 -10.60 12.88 2.24
N GLY A 62 -10.07 12.47 3.40
CA GLY A 62 -10.07 13.29 4.61
C GLY A 62 -9.31 14.60 4.46
N TYR A 63 -8.17 14.59 3.78
CA TYR A 63 -7.39 15.80 3.47
C TYR A 63 -8.15 16.74 2.55
N ASP A 64 -8.73 16.21 1.46
CA ASP A 64 -9.49 17.00 0.48
C ASP A 64 -10.73 17.66 1.12
N LEU A 65 -11.44 16.94 1.99
CA LEU A 65 -12.55 17.48 2.78
C LEU A 65 -12.09 18.55 3.78
N TYR A 66 -10.90 18.42 4.37
CA TYR A 66 -10.39 19.39 5.34
C TYR A 66 -9.95 20.71 4.69
N TYR A 67 -9.44 20.66 3.45
CA TYR A 67 -8.93 21.83 2.72
C TYR A 67 -9.87 22.36 1.63
N ASP A 68 -11.11 21.85 1.52
CA ASP A 68 -12.10 22.21 0.49
C ASP A 68 -11.54 22.12 -0.95
N LYS A 69 -10.73 21.09 -1.23
CA LYS A 69 -10.09 20.87 -2.55
C LYS A 69 -10.65 19.62 -3.23
N PRO A 70 -11.26 19.71 -4.43
CA PRO A 70 -11.87 18.55 -5.08
C PRO A 70 -10.96 17.78 -6.07
N VAL A 71 -9.71 18.21 -6.31
CA VAL A 71 -8.97 17.85 -7.55
C VAL A 71 -7.73 16.96 -7.38
N GLU A 72 -7.07 16.94 -6.21
CA GLU A 72 -5.80 16.20 -6.06
C GLU A 72 -5.97 14.66 -6.07
N ILE A 73 -7.20 14.18 -5.82
CA ILE A 73 -7.61 12.78 -5.84
C ILE A 73 -7.41 12.09 -7.20
N TRP A 74 -7.64 12.73 -8.35
CA TRP A 74 -7.82 11.98 -9.61
C TRP A 74 -6.54 11.31 -10.13
N GLY A 75 -5.38 11.91 -9.91
CA GLY A 75 -4.08 11.34 -10.32
C GLY A 75 -3.61 10.20 -9.42
N TYR A 76 -3.81 10.33 -8.11
CA TYR A 76 -3.42 9.31 -7.12
C TYR A 76 -4.44 8.18 -7.00
N SER A 77 -5.73 8.46 -7.22
CA SER A 77 -6.79 7.44 -7.14
C SER A 77 -6.58 6.30 -8.12
N LEU A 78 -6.08 6.55 -9.32
CA LEU A 78 -5.80 5.48 -10.29
C LEU A 78 -4.70 4.53 -9.81
N LEU A 79 -3.62 5.06 -9.23
CA LEU A 79 -2.53 4.26 -8.66
C LEU A 79 -2.99 3.50 -7.42
N ILE A 80 -3.77 4.14 -6.56
CA ILE A 80 -4.24 3.52 -5.33
C ILE A 80 -5.38 2.51 -5.61
N LEU A 81 -6.23 2.74 -6.63
CA LEU A 81 -7.24 1.78 -7.07
C LEU A 81 -6.61 0.47 -7.58
N CYS A 82 -5.42 0.52 -8.17
CA CYS A 82 -4.65 -0.68 -8.50
C CYS A 82 -4.35 -1.48 -7.23
N ASP A 83 -3.90 -0.83 -6.16
CA ASP A 83 -3.66 -1.50 -4.88
C ASP A 83 -4.97 -2.01 -4.25
N VAL A 84 -6.04 -1.24 -4.29
CA VAL A 84 -7.37 -1.70 -3.83
C VAL A 84 -7.84 -2.92 -4.61
N SER A 85 -7.57 -3.01 -5.91
CA SER A 85 -7.92 -4.19 -6.70
C SER A 85 -7.19 -5.45 -6.22
N LEU A 86 -6.00 -5.31 -5.63
CA LEU A 86 -5.25 -6.40 -4.98
C LEU A 86 -5.98 -6.98 -3.77
N PHE A 87 -6.85 -6.21 -3.12
CA PHE A 87 -7.73 -6.70 -2.06
C PHE A 87 -8.74 -7.74 -2.56
N LEU A 88 -9.16 -7.65 -3.83
CA LEU A 88 -10.10 -8.57 -4.46
C LEU A 88 -9.44 -9.85 -4.98
N HIS A 89 -8.11 -9.90 -5.00
CA HIS A 89 -7.38 -11.09 -5.38
C HIS A 89 -7.28 -12.08 -4.21
N LYS A 90 -7.31 -13.39 -4.53
CA LYS A 90 -6.99 -14.46 -3.57
C LYS A 90 -5.67 -14.19 -2.87
N ASP A 91 -5.51 -14.70 -1.64
CA ASP A 91 -4.29 -14.58 -0.83
C ASP A 91 -3.05 -15.01 -1.64
N LYS A 92 -2.38 -14.00 -2.20
CA LYS A 92 -1.20 -14.11 -3.03
C LYS A 92 -0.17 -13.11 -2.51
N PHE A 93 1.08 -13.36 -2.83
CA PHE A 93 2.17 -12.43 -2.62
C PHE A 93 3.06 -12.41 -3.86
N TYR A 94 3.76 -11.30 -4.07
CA TYR A 94 4.71 -11.21 -5.17
C TYR A 94 6.02 -11.91 -4.81
N CYS A 95 6.36 -12.97 -5.54
CA CYS A 95 7.67 -13.60 -5.41
C CYS A 95 8.68 -12.93 -6.34
N ARG A 96 9.67 -12.24 -5.77
CA ARG A 96 10.76 -11.59 -6.53
C ARG A 96 11.63 -12.56 -7.35
N HIS A 97 11.61 -13.85 -7.01
CA HIS A 97 12.41 -14.86 -7.72
C HIS A 97 11.61 -15.48 -8.87
N CYS A 98 10.31 -15.75 -8.65
CA CYS A 98 9.42 -16.23 -9.71
C CYS A 98 8.88 -15.10 -10.60
N MET A 99 9.06 -13.83 -10.20
CA MET A 99 8.56 -12.62 -10.87
C MET A 99 7.04 -12.65 -11.13
N LYS A 100 6.27 -13.26 -10.23
CA LYS A 100 4.81 -13.39 -10.35
C LYS A 100 4.12 -13.49 -8.98
N GLY A 101 2.81 -13.28 -8.99
CA GLY A 101 1.95 -13.50 -7.81
C GLY A 101 1.75 -14.98 -7.55
N VAL A 102 2.26 -15.46 -6.42
CA VAL A 102 2.19 -16.86 -6.00
C VAL A 102 1.13 -17.00 -4.90
N PRO A 103 0.20 -17.97 -4.98
CA PRO A 103 -0.71 -18.26 -3.88
C PRO A 103 0.09 -18.74 -2.67
N PHE A 104 -0.33 -18.34 -1.47
CA PHE A 104 0.31 -18.79 -0.24
C PHE A 104 -0.74 -19.24 0.78
N SER A 105 -0.28 -19.99 1.76
CA SER A 105 -1.03 -20.46 2.92
C SER A 105 -0.32 -20.02 4.20
N GLU A 106 -1.01 -20.06 5.35
CA GLU A 106 -0.37 -19.71 6.63
C GLU A 106 0.84 -20.61 6.96
N GLY A 107 0.87 -21.85 6.45
CA GLY A 107 2.00 -22.77 6.61
C GLY A 107 3.27 -22.34 5.88
N ASP A 108 3.16 -21.46 4.89
CA ASP A 108 4.30 -20.90 4.15
C ASP A 108 4.99 -19.76 4.93
N ILE A 109 4.38 -19.28 6.01
CA ILE A 109 4.95 -18.22 6.86
C ILE A 109 5.99 -18.84 7.79
N VAL A 110 7.24 -18.37 7.64
CA VAL A 110 8.37 -18.76 8.50
C VAL A 110 8.34 -17.89 9.75
N ARG A 111 7.97 -18.49 10.89
CA ARG A 111 8.02 -17.85 12.22
C ARG A 111 9.46 -17.69 12.71
#